data_AF-A0A1E4NJ73-F1
#
_entry.id   AF-A0A1E4NJ73-F1
#
_cell.length_a   1.000
_cell.length_b   1.000
_cell.length_c   1.000
_cell.angle_alpha   90.00
_cell.angle_beta   90.00
_cell.angle_gamma   90.00
#
_symmetry.space_group_name_H-M   'P 1'
#
loop_
_entity.id
_entity.type
_entity.pdbx_description
1 polymer ?
#
loop_
_entity_poly.entity_id
_entity_poly.type
_entity_poly.pdbx_seq_one_letter_code
_entity_poly.pdbx_strand_id
1 'polypeptide(L)'
;MKRLAACKRTVDYYVGIQVNPDLSCTGTEDVKLPLNPFVDIASNQSSNAARVELLSFATMPFSHRRSVESKQAVDKCPDPQGAAKIVSGGRRLGSKENFEIIFKQPTKRMHAGVSRAAVDAGYCPNDVQIDQTGKIVAPELYIAISISGATRHLTGFKDADTIVAIYKEDAEAPIFEVAVIGLVGDLFNLVPELEGLL
;
A
#
# COMPACT_ATOMS: atom_id res chain seq x y z
N MET A 1 -21.73 -8.21 -26.13
CA MET A 1 -21.55 -7.43 -24.88
C MET A 1 -20.07 -7.17 -24.67
N LYS A 2 -19.62 -5.91 -24.61
CA LYS A 2 -18.23 -5.56 -24.22
C LYS A 2 -18.29 -4.76 -22.92
N ARG A 3 -17.74 -5.30 -21.83
CA ARG A 3 -17.58 -4.56 -20.56
C ARG A 3 -16.38 -3.62 -20.72
N LEU A 4 -16.60 -2.32 -20.47
CA LEU A 4 -15.53 -1.32 -20.43
C LEU A 4 -14.81 -1.44 -19.09
N ALA A 5 -13.48 -1.58 -19.13
CA ALA A 5 -12.66 -1.55 -17.93
C ALA A 5 -12.63 -0.15 -17.32
N ALA A 6 -12.72 -0.06 -16.00
CA ALA A 6 -12.68 1.20 -15.28
C ALA A 6 -11.28 1.82 -15.35
N CYS A 7 -11.10 2.79 -16.26
CA CYS A 7 -10.00 3.73 -16.14
C CYS A 7 -10.17 4.51 -14.84
N LYS A 8 -9.15 4.51 -13.95
CA LYS A 8 -9.11 5.35 -12.75
C LYS A 8 -9.07 6.82 -13.19
N ARG A 9 -10.24 7.39 -13.47
CA ARG A 9 -10.43 8.83 -13.62
C ARG A 9 -10.26 9.46 -12.24
N THR A 10 -9.16 10.17 -12.04
CA THR A 10 -9.08 11.19 -11.00
C THR A 10 -10.23 12.16 -11.26
N VAL A 11 -11.21 12.19 -10.35
CA VAL A 11 -12.27 13.19 -10.41
C VAL A 11 -11.68 14.45 -9.78
N ASP A 12 -11.34 15.42 -10.61
CA ASP A 12 -10.95 16.75 -10.15
C ASP A 12 -12.20 17.42 -9.56
N TYR A 13 -12.27 17.49 -8.22
CA TYR A 13 -13.30 18.23 -7.51
C TYR A 13 -12.86 19.68 -7.36
N TYR A 14 -13.60 20.57 -8.01
CA TYR A 14 -13.49 22.01 -7.80
C TYR A 14 -14.47 22.41 -6.71
N VAL A 15 -13.95 22.82 -5.56
CA VAL A 15 -14.75 23.49 -4.53
C VAL A 15 -14.29 24.94 -4.55
N GLY A 16 -15.19 25.84 -4.95
CA GLY A 16 -14.97 27.28 -4.86
C GLY A 16 -14.92 27.67 -3.39
N ILE A 17 -13.75 27.48 -2.76
CA ILE A 17 -13.56 27.85 -1.35
C ILE A 17 -13.18 29.30 -1.31
N GLN A 18 -13.97 29.98 -0.51
CA GLN A 18 -13.78 31.35 -0.15
C GLN A 18 -12.60 31.45 0.84
N VAL A 19 -11.71 32.46 0.76
CA VAL A 19 -10.53 32.59 1.68
C VAL A 19 -10.29 34.06 2.13
N ASN A 20 -9.80 34.25 3.35
CA ASN A 20 -9.31 35.50 3.98
C ASN A 20 -7.89 35.32 4.56
N PRO A 21 -7.15 36.42 4.84
CA PRO A 21 -5.80 36.37 5.41
C PRO A 21 -5.70 35.82 6.86
N ASP A 22 -6.82 35.53 7.52
CA ASP A 22 -6.90 34.88 8.84
C ASP A 22 -7.21 33.37 8.77
N LEU A 23 -7.19 32.77 7.57
CA LEU A 23 -7.69 31.42 7.25
C LEU A 23 -9.20 31.21 7.47
N SER A 24 -9.99 32.27 7.72
CA SER A 24 -11.45 32.21 7.51
C SER A 24 -11.79 32.30 6.03
N CYS A 25 -13.05 32.08 5.63
CA CYS A 25 -13.38 31.76 4.24
C CYS A 25 -14.30 32.78 3.53
N THR A 26 -13.79 33.88 2.92
CA THR A 26 -14.60 34.87 2.12
C THR A 26 -14.05 35.41 0.75
N GLY A 27 -13.63 34.56 -0.21
CA GLY A 27 -13.36 34.92 -1.63
C GLY A 27 -13.20 33.73 -2.61
N THR A 28 -14.21 33.43 -3.45
CA THR A 28 -14.34 32.15 -4.22
C THR A 28 -13.30 31.99 -5.33
N GLU A 29 -12.35 31.07 -5.14
CA GLU A 29 -11.44 30.62 -6.19
C GLU A 29 -11.43 29.09 -6.30
N ASP A 30 -11.15 28.58 -7.50
CA ASP A 30 -11.10 27.14 -7.83
C ASP A 30 -9.77 26.52 -7.33
N VAL A 31 -9.69 26.29 -6.01
CA VAL A 31 -8.49 25.73 -5.38
C VAL A 31 -8.40 24.22 -5.63
N LYS A 32 -7.38 23.79 -6.39
CA LYS A 32 -7.08 22.37 -6.60
C LYS A 32 -6.40 21.76 -5.36
N LEU A 33 -7.18 21.13 -4.50
CA LEU A 33 -6.69 20.34 -3.36
C LEU A 33 -6.47 18.87 -3.78
N PRO A 34 -5.25 18.30 -3.62
CA PRO A 34 -5.03 16.88 -3.85
C PRO A 34 -5.59 16.07 -2.68
N LEU A 35 -6.77 15.47 -2.86
CA LEU A 35 -7.39 14.59 -1.86
C LEU A 35 -6.56 13.31 -1.66
N ASN A 36 -6.38 12.92 -0.40
CA ASN A 36 -5.80 11.63 -0.03
C ASN A 36 -6.93 10.59 0.08
N PRO A 37 -6.97 9.56 -0.79
CA PRO A 37 -8.07 8.61 -0.84
C PRO A 37 -8.23 7.74 0.40
N PHE A 38 -7.26 7.72 1.33
CA PHE A 38 -7.36 7.02 2.61
C PHE A 38 -7.92 7.88 3.75
N VAL A 39 -7.96 9.21 3.61
CA VAL A 39 -8.42 10.14 4.67
C VAL A 39 -9.73 10.82 4.28
N ASP A 40 -9.89 11.19 3.01
CA ASP A 40 -10.91 12.16 2.59
C ASP A 40 -12.18 11.53 1.97
N ILE A 41 -12.31 10.20 1.92
CA ILE A 41 -13.36 9.51 1.14
C ILE A 41 -14.24 8.61 2.01
N ALA A 42 -15.14 9.23 2.78
CA ALA A 42 -16.35 8.60 3.30
C ALA A 42 -17.47 9.64 3.53
N SER A 43 -18.16 10.06 2.46
CA SER A 43 -19.43 10.78 2.60
C SER A 43 -20.59 9.78 2.67
N ASN A 44 -21.45 9.94 3.67
CA ASN A 44 -22.57 9.05 3.92
C ASN A 44 -23.60 9.21 2.78
N GLN A 45 -23.91 8.16 2.03
CA GLN A 45 -24.77 8.26 0.84
C GLN A 45 -26.26 8.38 1.20
N SER A 46 -26.68 9.57 1.61
CA SER A 46 -28.07 10.00 1.45
C SER A 46 -28.40 10.21 -0.03
N SER A 47 -29.67 10.05 -0.39
CA SER A 47 -30.15 10.19 -1.78
C SER A 47 -30.06 11.64 -2.28
N ASN A 48 -28.89 12.04 -2.76
CA ASN A 48 -28.61 13.41 -3.18
C ASN A 48 -28.79 13.54 -4.70
N ALA A 49 -29.91 14.12 -5.13
CA ALA A 49 -30.16 14.45 -6.53
C ALA A 49 -29.33 15.67 -6.95
N ALA A 50 -28.18 15.44 -7.58
CA ALA A 50 -27.33 16.49 -8.14
C ALA A 50 -27.66 16.78 -9.61
N ARG A 51 -27.57 18.06 -10.01
CA ARG A 51 -27.71 18.48 -11.41
C ARG A 51 -26.47 18.06 -12.21
N VAL A 52 -26.64 17.14 -13.15
CA VAL A 52 -25.59 16.75 -14.10
C VAL A 52 -25.56 17.75 -15.24
N GLU A 53 -24.43 18.43 -15.44
CA GLU A 53 -24.21 19.36 -16.54
C GLU A 53 -23.17 18.80 -17.53
N LEU A 54 -23.49 18.84 -18.82
CA LEU A 54 -22.64 18.31 -19.88
C LEU A 54 -21.64 19.38 -20.33
N LEU A 55 -20.45 19.41 -19.73
CA LEU A 55 -19.36 20.25 -20.23
C LEU A 55 -18.79 19.66 -21.54
N SER A 56 -18.87 20.45 -22.61
CA SER A 56 -18.14 20.18 -23.86
C SER A 56 -16.70 20.70 -23.75
N PHE A 57 -15.72 19.81 -23.68
CA PHE A 57 -14.32 20.16 -23.82
C PHE A 57 -13.83 19.97 -25.25
N ALA A 58 -13.05 20.92 -25.77
CA ALA A 58 -12.31 20.74 -26.99
C ALA A 58 -11.12 19.81 -26.73
N THR A 59 -11.07 18.66 -27.41
CA THR A 59 -9.95 17.70 -27.30
C THR A 59 -8.66 18.31 -27.85
N MET A 60 -7.83 18.88 -26.98
CA MET A 60 -6.47 19.26 -27.34
C MET A 60 -5.61 17.98 -27.48
N PRO A 61 -4.98 17.74 -28.65
CA PRO A 61 -4.12 16.56 -28.82
C PRO A 61 -2.85 16.73 -28.00
N PHE A 62 -2.73 15.98 -26.89
CA PHE A 62 -1.50 15.88 -26.10
C PHE A 62 -0.39 15.21 -26.93
N SER A 63 0.40 16.04 -27.63
CA SER A 63 1.42 15.60 -28.59
C SER A 63 2.63 14.89 -27.98
N HIS A 64 2.78 14.90 -26.65
CA HIS A 64 3.99 14.48 -25.95
C HIS A 64 3.87 13.12 -25.22
N ARG A 65 2.66 12.53 -25.13
CA ARG A 65 2.45 11.24 -24.43
C ARG A 65 1.53 10.32 -25.22
N ARG A 66 2.06 9.20 -25.70
CA ARG A 66 1.31 8.13 -26.35
C ARG A 66 1.17 6.95 -25.39
N SER A 67 -0.05 6.54 -25.06
CA SER A 67 -0.26 5.25 -24.41
C SER A 67 -0.05 4.15 -25.45
N VAL A 68 0.99 3.32 -25.27
CA VAL A 68 1.36 2.25 -26.21
C VAL A 68 0.68 0.94 -25.83
N GLU A 69 0.72 0.58 -24.54
CA GLU A 69 0.20 -0.69 -24.04
C GLU A 69 -0.26 -0.51 -22.58
N SER A 70 -1.36 -1.18 -22.20
CA SER A 70 -1.87 -1.21 -20.83
C SER A 70 -1.93 -2.66 -20.36
N LYS A 71 -0.88 -3.12 -19.69
CA LYS A 71 -0.86 -4.45 -19.05
C LYS A 71 -1.53 -4.35 -17.68
N GLN A 72 -2.66 -5.04 -17.53
CA GLN A 72 -3.10 -5.45 -16.20
C GLN A 72 -2.34 -6.73 -15.84
N ALA A 73 -1.74 -6.76 -14.64
CA ALA A 73 -1.16 -7.98 -14.10
C ALA A 73 -2.29 -8.96 -13.81
N VAL A 74 -2.42 -10.00 -14.62
CA VAL A 74 -3.37 -11.09 -14.41
C VAL A 74 -2.69 -12.15 -13.54
N ASP A 75 -3.26 -12.37 -12.36
CA ASP A 75 -3.13 -13.52 -11.47
C ASP A 75 -1.73 -14.11 -11.24
N LYS A 76 -1.15 -13.80 -10.06
CA LYS A 76 -0.34 -14.78 -9.29
C LYS A 76 -0.01 -14.39 -7.85
N CYS A 77 0.02 -13.11 -7.52
CA CYS A 77 0.12 -12.64 -6.15
C CYS A 77 -1.06 -11.69 -5.87
N PRO A 78 -1.90 -11.95 -4.86
CA PRO A 78 -3.02 -11.08 -4.55
C PRO A 78 -2.51 -9.73 -4.04
N ASP A 79 -3.23 -8.66 -4.37
CA ASP A 79 -2.80 -7.30 -4.05
C ASP A 79 -2.75 -7.10 -2.51
N PRO A 80 -1.62 -6.67 -1.91
CA PRO A 80 -1.58 -6.34 -0.49
C PRO A 80 -2.46 -5.11 -0.14
N GLN A 81 -2.86 -4.29 -1.13
CA GLN A 81 -3.75 -3.14 -0.93
C GLN A 81 -5.18 -3.60 -0.61
N GLY A 82 -5.54 -3.56 0.69
CA GLY A 82 -6.82 -4.02 1.21
C GLY A 82 -6.79 -5.40 1.88
N ALA A 83 -5.62 -6.01 2.02
CA ALA A 83 -5.46 -7.26 2.75
C ALA A 83 -5.51 -7.05 4.27
N ALA A 84 -6.39 -7.77 4.97
CA ALA A 84 -6.48 -7.73 6.43
C ALA A 84 -5.23 -8.32 7.15
N LYS A 85 -4.55 -9.29 6.52
CA LYS A 85 -3.41 -9.99 7.08
C LYS A 85 -2.26 -10.06 6.09
N ILE A 86 -1.11 -9.49 6.44
CA ILE A 86 0.06 -9.35 5.57
C ILE A 86 1.31 -9.92 6.26
N VAL A 87 2.11 -10.70 5.52
CA VAL A 87 3.47 -11.08 5.90
C VAL A 87 4.44 -10.41 4.95
N SER A 88 5.39 -9.62 5.45
CA SER A 88 6.36 -8.87 4.65
C SER A 88 7.79 -9.38 4.82
N GLY A 89 8.50 -9.54 3.69
CA GLY A 89 9.90 -10.00 3.67
C GLY A 89 10.96 -8.91 3.49
N GLY A 90 12.04 -9.03 4.24
CA GLY A 90 13.24 -8.20 4.14
C GLY A 90 14.35 -8.77 3.25
N ARG A 91 15.33 -7.93 2.88
CA ARG A 91 16.52 -8.36 2.10
C ARG A 91 17.35 -9.44 2.81
N ARG A 92 17.33 -9.47 4.15
CA ARG A 92 18.16 -10.42 4.94
C ARG A 92 17.71 -11.89 4.85
N LEU A 93 16.63 -12.18 4.12
CA LEU A 93 16.26 -13.54 3.71
C LEU A 93 17.31 -14.18 2.78
N GLY A 94 18.19 -13.40 2.14
CA GLY A 94 19.39 -13.88 1.45
C GLY A 94 19.15 -14.34 0.02
N SER A 95 18.10 -15.13 -0.24
CA SER A 95 17.75 -15.62 -1.58
C SER A 95 16.24 -15.60 -1.85
N LYS A 96 15.88 -15.63 -3.14
CA LYS A 96 14.49 -15.83 -3.59
C LYS A 96 13.95 -17.20 -3.19
N GLU A 97 14.81 -18.22 -3.13
CA GLU A 97 14.45 -19.57 -2.70
C GLU A 97 14.05 -19.59 -1.23
N ASN A 98 14.80 -18.90 -0.37
CA ASN A 98 14.46 -18.72 1.04
C ASN A 98 13.13 -17.96 1.18
N PHE A 99 12.95 -16.88 0.42
CA PHE A 99 11.66 -16.18 0.36
C PHE A 99 10.53 -17.14 -0.04
N GLU A 100 10.69 -17.94 -1.09
CA GLU A 100 9.68 -18.92 -1.48
C GLU A 100 9.43 -19.97 -0.38
N ILE A 101 10.45 -20.54 0.25
CA ILE A 101 10.30 -21.53 1.34
C ILE A 101 9.49 -20.93 2.50
N ILE A 102 9.89 -19.74 2.97
CA ILE A 102 9.32 -19.08 4.16
C ILE A 102 7.92 -18.55 3.88
N PHE A 103 7.65 -18.05 2.67
CA PHE A 103 6.38 -17.40 2.35
C PHE A 103 5.35 -18.34 1.71
N LYS A 104 5.74 -19.46 1.09
CA LYS A 104 4.84 -20.42 0.42
C LYS A 104 3.75 -21.01 1.31
N GLN A 105 4.02 -21.14 2.61
CA GLN A 105 3.05 -21.63 3.58
C GLN A 105 2.13 -20.53 4.12
N PRO A 106 2.63 -19.43 4.74
CA PRO A 106 1.75 -18.35 5.22
C PRO A 106 0.97 -17.65 4.11
N THR A 107 1.48 -17.59 2.88
CA THR A 107 0.74 -17.01 1.72
C THR A 107 -0.53 -17.79 1.35
N LYS A 108 -0.77 -18.99 1.92
CA LYS A 108 -2.07 -19.68 1.80
C LYS A 108 -3.19 -19.02 2.62
N ARG A 109 -2.84 -18.28 3.68
CA ARG A 109 -3.79 -17.65 4.62
C ARG A 109 -3.64 -16.11 4.70
N MET A 110 -2.52 -15.58 4.26
CA MET A 110 -2.13 -14.16 4.36
C MET A 110 -1.61 -13.64 3.02
N HIS A 111 -1.52 -12.33 2.85
CA HIS A 111 -0.96 -11.72 1.64
C HIS A 111 0.55 -11.51 1.79
N ALA A 112 1.31 -11.75 0.73
CA ALA A 112 2.75 -11.51 0.72
C ALA A 112 3.06 -10.05 0.40
N GLY A 113 3.89 -9.43 1.23
CA GLY A 113 4.49 -8.14 1.00
C GLY A 113 6.01 -8.23 0.97
N VAL A 114 6.67 -7.18 0.50
CA VAL A 114 8.12 -7.12 0.44
C VAL A 114 8.63 -5.70 0.65
N SER A 115 9.76 -5.57 1.35
CA SER A 115 10.50 -4.31 1.42
C SER A 115 11.21 -4.02 0.11
N ARG A 116 11.37 -2.73 -0.23
CA ARG A 116 12.11 -2.30 -1.43
C ARG A 116 13.48 -2.95 -1.57
N ALA A 117 14.23 -3.11 -0.47
CA ALA A 117 15.55 -3.73 -0.49
C ALA A 117 15.55 -5.20 -0.94
N ALA A 118 14.41 -5.90 -0.87
CA ALA A 118 14.22 -7.25 -1.40
C ALA A 118 13.62 -7.28 -2.82
N VAL A 119 12.94 -6.21 -3.26
CA VAL A 119 12.60 -5.98 -4.69
C VAL A 119 13.87 -5.68 -5.48
N ASP A 120 14.72 -4.78 -4.96
CA ASP A 120 16.02 -4.43 -5.53
C ASP A 120 16.97 -5.67 -5.58
N ALA A 121 16.76 -6.66 -4.70
CA ALA A 121 17.45 -7.96 -4.72
C ALA A 121 16.78 -9.04 -5.58
N GLY A 122 15.67 -8.73 -6.27
CA GLY A 122 14.98 -9.64 -7.19
C GLY A 122 14.14 -10.74 -6.55
N TYR A 123 13.80 -10.67 -5.25
CA TYR A 123 13.03 -11.72 -4.58
C TYR A 123 11.55 -11.72 -5.00
N CYS A 124 10.97 -10.55 -5.29
CA CYS A 124 9.58 -10.35 -5.64
C CYS A 124 9.38 -9.17 -6.61
N PRO A 125 8.27 -9.13 -7.38
CA PRO A 125 7.95 -8.00 -8.22
C PRO A 125 7.62 -6.74 -7.40
N ASN A 126 7.76 -5.57 -8.01
CA ASN A 126 7.45 -4.28 -7.38
C ASN A 126 5.96 -4.14 -7.00
N ASP A 127 5.06 -4.90 -7.61
CA ASP A 127 3.61 -4.90 -7.32
C ASP A 127 3.25 -5.26 -5.87
N VAL A 128 4.14 -5.97 -5.15
CA VAL A 128 3.96 -6.35 -3.73
C VAL A 128 4.86 -5.51 -2.79
N GLN A 129 5.51 -4.47 -3.31
CA GLN A 129 6.35 -3.58 -2.51
C GLN A 129 5.50 -2.74 -1.55
N ILE A 130 5.80 -2.83 -0.26
CA ILE A 130 5.20 -2.00 0.80
C ILE A 130 6.28 -1.06 1.30
N ASP A 131 6.23 0.22 0.92
CA ASP A 131 7.03 1.31 1.47
C ASP A 131 6.45 2.66 1.00
N GLN A 132 7.00 3.79 1.45
CA GLN A 132 6.60 5.13 1.02
C GLN A 132 6.58 5.33 -0.51
N THR A 133 7.36 4.54 -1.27
CA THR A 133 7.44 4.62 -2.74
C THR A 133 6.64 3.55 -3.48
N GLY A 134 6.08 2.58 -2.75
CA GLY A 134 5.26 1.48 -3.25
C GLY A 134 3.82 1.61 -2.76
N LYS A 135 3.30 0.55 -2.15
CA LYS A 135 1.95 0.51 -1.60
C LYS A 135 1.94 0.87 -0.12
N ILE A 136 0.97 1.69 0.26
CA ILE A 136 0.61 1.97 1.65
C ILE A 136 -0.59 1.08 2.00
N VAL A 137 -0.53 0.43 3.15
CA VAL A 137 -1.51 -0.57 3.63
C VAL A 137 -1.82 -0.35 5.11
N ALA A 138 -3.05 -0.68 5.52
CA ALA A 138 -3.49 -0.66 6.91
C ALA A 138 -4.17 -2.00 7.25
N PRO A 139 -3.39 -3.09 7.44
CA PRO A 139 -3.91 -4.40 7.82
C PRO A 139 -4.19 -4.50 9.33
N GLU A 140 -5.07 -5.42 9.72
CA GLU A 140 -5.26 -5.84 11.12
C GLU A 140 -3.98 -6.47 11.69
N LEU A 141 -3.27 -7.24 10.87
CA LEU A 141 -2.04 -7.94 11.24
C LEU A 141 -0.95 -7.77 10.17
N TYR A 142 0.19 -7.23 10.59
CA TYR A 142 1.40 -7.10 9.79
C TYR A 142 2.57 -7.84 10.44
N ILE A 143 3.08 -8.89 9.77
CA ILE A 143 4.25 -9.66 10.23
C ILE A 143 5.47 -9.25 9.41
N ALA A 144 6.46 -8.61 10.05
CA ALA A 144 7.69 -8.15 9.45
C ALA A 144 8.83 -9.18 9.67
N ILE A 145 9.22 -9.92 8.61
CA ILE A 145 10.26 -10.96 8.70
C ILE A 145 11.58 -10.43 8.14
N SER A 146 12.59 -10.31 9.02
CA SER A 146 13.96 -9.89 8.69
C SER A 146 14.05 -8.49 8.05
N ILE A 147 13.18 -7.58 8.51
CA ILE A 147 13.08 -6.18 8.10
C ILE A 147 13.64 -5.29 9.22
N SER A 148 14.56 -4.38 8.89
CA SER A 148 15.28 -3.56 9.88
C SER A 148 14.54 -2.28 10.34
N GLY A 149 13.30 -2.05 9.91
CA GLY A 149 12.50 -0.91 10.36
C GLY A 149 12.92 0.47 9.83
N ALA A 150 13.57 0.56 8.66
CA ALA A 150 13.89 1.85 8.06
C ALA A 150 12.62 2.70 7.86
N THR A 151 12.66 4.00 8.19
CA THR A 151 11.49 4.90 8.22
C THR A 151 10.64 4.87 6.95
N ARG A 152 11.26 4.76 5.78
CA ARG A 152 10.58 4.63 4.48
C ARG A 152 9.67 3.40 4.40
N HIS A 153 10.10 2.29 5.00
CA HIS A 153 9.33 1.05 5.09
C HIS A 153 8.17 1.23 6.07
N LEU A 154 8.45 1.81 7.26
CA LEU A 154 7.44 2.08 8.30
C LEU A 154 6.25 2.90 7.79
N THR A 155 6.50 3.93 6.97
CA THR A 155 5.43 4.76 6.37
C THR A 155 4.43 3.94 5.54
N GLY A 156 4.81 2.75 5.04
CA GLY A 156 3.94 1.87 4.27
C GLY A 156 2.93 1.06 5.08
N PHE A 157 3.10 0.91 6.41
CA PHE A 157 2.24 0.08 7.26
C PHE A 157 2.07 0.60 8.70
N LYS A 158 2.47 1.85 8.98
CA LYS A 158 2.36 2.51 10.30
C LYS A 158 0.93 2.54 10.88
N ASP A 159 -0.07 2.41 10.02
CA ASP A 159 -1.50 2.46 10.36
C ASP A 159 -2.09 1.03 10.49
N ALA A 160 -1.23 0.01 10.73
CA ALA A 160 -1.63 -1.36 11.02
C ALA A 160 -1.96 -1.56 12.51
N ASP A 161 -3.01 -2.32 12.84
CA ASP A 161 -3.45 -2.51 14.24
C ASP A 161 -2.45 -3.32 15.06
N THR A 162 -1.95 -4.44 14.52
CA THR A 162 -0.97 -5.32 15.17
C THR A 162 0.27 -5.51 14.30
N ILE A 163 1.40 -5.02 14.80
CA ILE A 163 2.72 -5.19 14.16
C ILE A 163 3.51 -6.26 14.93
N VAL A 164 3.88 -7.34 14.24
CA VAL A 164 4.75 -8.42 14.75
C VAL A 164 6.09 -8.35 14.02
N ALA A 165 7.20 -8.30 14.73
CA ALA A 165 8.54 -8.25 14.14
C ALA A 165 9.33 -9.53 14.48
N ILE A 166 9.90 -10.16 13.45
CA ILE A 166 10.81 -11.31 13.59
C ILE A 166 12.17 -10.91 13.01
N TYR A 167 13.20 -10.84 13.85
CA TYR A 167 14.54 -10.41 13.44
C TYR A 167 15.63 -11.27 14.10
N LYS A 168 16.66 -11.64 13.34
CA LYS A 168 17.65 -12.64 13.78
C LYS A 168 18.87 -12.07 14.50
N GLU A 169 19.33 -10.89 14.08
CA GLU A 169 20.70 -10.43 14.42
C GLU A 169 20.76 -9.66 15.74
N ASP A 170 19.70 -8.93 16.11
CA ASP A 170 19.71 -8.03 17.25
C ASP A 170 18.28 -7.77 17.76
N ALA A 171 18.15 -7.47 19.06
CA ALA A 171 16.94 -6.96 19.70
C ALA A 171 16.81 -5.43 19.55
N GLU A 172 17.89 -4.70 19.25
CA GLU A 172 17.90 -3.25 19.06
C GLU A 172 17.57 -2.80 17.62
N ALA A 173 16.99 -3.69 16.80
CA ALA A 173 16.56 -3.32 15.44
C ALA A 173 15.40 -2.30 15.50
N PRO A 174 15.45 -1.17 14.76
CA PRO A 174 14.42 -0.10 14.80
C PRO A 174 12.97 -0.55 14.53
N ILE A 175 12.77 -1.74 13.96
CA ILE A 175 11.43 -2.32 13.80
C ILE A 175 10.75 -2.62 15.16
N PHE A 176 11.52 -2.88 16.21
CA PHE A 176 10.98 -3.18 17.54
C PHE A 176 10.44 -1.96 18.27
N GLU A 177 10.83 -0.73 17.89
CA GLU A 177 10.26 0.51 18.44
C GLU A 177 8.76 0.68 18.11
N VAL A 178 8.31 0.08 17.00
CA VAL A 178 6.92 0.13 16.52
C VAL A 178 6.20 -1.22 16.60
N ALA A 179 6.90 -2.29 16.96
CA ALA A 179 6.30 -3.63 17.03
C ALA A 179 5.55 -3.82 18.35
N VAL A 180 4.32 -4.33 18.26
CA VAL A 180 3.54 -4.78 19.41
C VAL A 180 4.11 -6.08 19.98
N ILE A 181 4.63 -6.94 19.10
CA ILE A 181 5.26 -8.22 19.47
C ILE A 181 6.61 -8.33 18.76
N GLY A 182 7.68 -8.47 19.53
CA GLY A 182 9.03 -8.69 19.03
C GLY A 182 9.53 -10.11 19.31
N LEU A 183 10.01 -10.79 18.26
CA LEU A 183 10.63 -12.11 18.32
C LEU A 183 12.07 -12.03 17.79
N VAL A 184 13.03 -12.35 18.67
CA VAL A 184 14.46 -12.40 18.32
C VAL A 184 14.88 -13.86 18.21
N GLY A 185 15.30 -14.29 17.02
CA GLY A 185 15.70 -15.69 16.80
C GLY A 185 15.77 -16.10 15.34
N ASP A 186 15.99 -17.39 15.10
CA ASP A 186 16.12 -17.92 13.74
C ASP A 186 14.75 -18.09 13.07
N LEU A 187 14.54 -17.31 12.02
CA LEU A 187 13.38 -17.34 11.13
C LEU A 187 13.04 -18.73 10.58
N PHE A 188 14.03 -19.61 10.35
CA PHE A 188 13.77 -20.96 9.84
C PHE A 188 13.16 -21.91 10.88
N ASN A 189 13.32 -21.61 12.17
CA ASN A 189 12.69 -22.36 13.27
C ASN A 189 11.35 -21.71 13.67
N LEU A 190 11.35 -20.38 13.80
CA LEU A 190 10.18 -19.62 14.30
C LEU A 190 9.01 -19.61 13.31
N VAL A 191 9.25 -19.56 11.99
CA VAL A 191 8.15 -19.50 11.02
C VAL A 191 7.32 -20.80 10.96
N PRO A 192 7.91 -22.00 10.90
CA PRO A 192 7.16 -23.25 11.03
C PRO A 192 6.43 -23.42 12.36
N GLU A 193 7.03 -22.94 13.47
CA GLU A 193 6.41 -22.98 14.80
C GLU A 193 5.18 -22.06 14.89
N LEU A 194 5.28 -20.84 14.34
CA LEU A 194 4.15 -19.92 14.20
C LEU A 194 3.04 -20.48 13.31
N GLU A 195 3.37 -21.17 12.21
CA GLU A 195 2.36 -21.84 11.37
C GLU A 195 1.64 -22.97 12.12
N GLY A 196 2.34 -23.73 12.97
CA GLY A 196 1.74 -24.77 13.80
C GLY A 196 0.69 -24.26 14.80
N LEU A 197 0.65 -22.96 15.03
CA LEU A 197 -0.27 -22.27 15.95
C LEU A 197 -1.38 -21.48 15.22
N LEU A 198 -1.47 -21.51 13.87
CA LEU A 198 -2.33 -20.65 13.01
C LEU A 198 -3.31 -21.39 12.06
#